data_AF-A0A950X9S0-F1
#
_entry.id   AF-A0A950X9S0-F1
#
_cell.length_a   1.000
_cell.length_b   1.000
_cell.length_c   1.000
_cell.angle_alpha   90.00
_cell.angle_beta   90.00
_cell.angle_gamma   90.00
#
_symmetry.space_group_name_H-M   'P 1'
#
loop_
_entity.id
_entity.type
_entity.pdbx_description
1 polymer ?
#
loop_
_entity_poly.entity_id
_entity_poly.type
_entity_poly.pdbx_seq_one_letter_code
_entity_poly.pdbx_strand_id
1 'polypeptide(L)'
;MSLQRIGRISFFLVGFGYLTACAHHPAPNSNCKWPNEVHAKALNLKQSSDRQHLSDDAEFAEDLAIRYADSCCKNFDGTSAGADARDTCMADLFRVIANTHKVSPDEVRRALGHRRLSFDLAVILSFAIVYGCGASVCVRWIFRTYRAREDLTTMVIMTTIGSLLTSVAGVILGEVWSGILESLRIRNGHMSYRAARIPWTQHHLELFVAGVVFFLLIAAFHRRAVTRLPNRRILSAITTRDE
;
A
#
# COMPACT_ATOMS: atom_id res chain seq x y z
N MET A 1 26.05 -1.31 -14.35
CA MET A 1 24.82 -0.47 -14.27
C MET A 1 24.85 0.16 -12.88
N SER A 2 25.23 1.44 -12.79
CA SER A 2 25.69 2.04 -11.53
C SER A 2 24.56 2.16 -10.49
N LEU A 3 24.89 1.87 -9.23
CA LEU A 3 24.01 1.96 -8.06
C LEU A 3 23.35 3.35 -7.90
N GLN A 4 23.90 4.41 -8.50
CA GLN A 4 23.35 5.77 -8.45
C GLN A 4 22.02 5.94 -9.21
N ARG A 5 21.68 5.10 -10.19
CA ARG A 5 20.39 5.24 -10.91
C ARG A 5 19.22 4.60 -10.18
N ILE A 6 19.47 3.63 -9.30
CA ILE A 6 18.42 2.93 -8.54
C ILE A 6 17.93 3.82 -7.38
N GLY A 7 18.84 4.56 -6.73
CA GLY A 7 18.48 5.49 -5.64
C GLY A 7 17.62 6.68 -6.06
N ARG A 8 17.71 7.12 -7.34
CA ARG A 8 16.89 8.25 -7.84
C ARG A 8 15.43 7.87 -8.08
N ILE A 9 15.12 6.60 -8.37
CA ILE A 9 13.74 6.17 -8.66
C ILE A 9 12.93 6.00 -7.36
N SER A 10 13.55 5.57 -6.27
CA SER A 10 12.89 5.47 -4.96
C SER A 10 12.44 6.83 -4.40
N PHE A 11 13.14 7.92 -4.72
CA PHE A 11 12.79 9.26 -4.24
C PHE A 11 11.55 9.85 -4.94
N PHE A 12 11.28 9.47 -6.21
CA PHE A 12 10.13 9.97 -6.95
C PHE A 12 8.81 9.30 -6.55
N LEU A 13 8.83 8.05 -6.07
CA LEU A 13 7.62 7.32 -5.67
C LEU A 13 7.04 7.79 -4.33
N VAL A 14 7.88 8.33 -3.43
CA VAL A 14 7.43 8.93 -2.15
C VAL A 14 6.72 10.27 -2.39
N GLY A 15 7.06 10.99 -3.47
CA GLY A 15 6.48 12.30 -3.79
C GLY A 15 5.02 12.26 -4.25
N PHE A 16 4.53 11.14 -4.79
CA PHE A 16 3.17 11.07 -5.35
C PHE A 16 2.07 10.93 -4.28
N GLY A 17 2.42 10.52 -3.05
CA GLY A 17 1.49 10.46 -1.93
C GLY A 17 1.00 11.83 -1.45
N TYR A 18 1.73 12.90 -1.76
CA TYR A 18 1.39 14.26 -1.32
C TYR A 18 0.25 14.92 -2.10
N LEU A 19 -0.06 14.46 -3.31
CA LEU A 19 -1.01 15.15 -4.21
C LEU A 19 -2.48 14.76 -4.05
N THR A 20 -2.83 13.86 -3.11
CA THR A 20 -4.23 13.43 -2.89
C THR A 20 -4.85 13.94 -1.59
N ALA A 21 -4.13 14.73 -0.81
CA ALA A 21 -4.59 15.25 0.49
C ALA A 21 -5.33 16.59 0.36
N CYS A 22 -6.36 16.66 -0.48
CA CYS A 22 -7.40 17.69 -0.37
C CYS A 22 -8.45 17.24 0.66
N ALA A 23 -8.03 17.10 1.91
CA ALA A 23 -8.88 17.00 3.09
C ALA A 23 -8.03 17.48 4.27
N HIS A 24 -7.91 18.80 4.41
CA HIS A 24 -7.17 19.38 5.52
C HIS A 24 -8.09 19.40 6.75
N HIS A 25 -8.21 18.27 7.44
CA HIS A 25 -8.77 18.30 8.79
C HIS A 25 -7.77 19.02 9.72
N PRO A 26 -8.27 19.83 10.67
CA PRO A 26 -7.43 20.40 11.72
C PRO A 26 -6.64 19.32 12.46
N ALA A 27 -5.56 19.72 13.14
CA ALA A 27 -4.74 18.78 13.90
C ALA A 27 -5.62 17.93 14.84
N PRO A 28 -5.49 16.59 14.83
CA PRO A 28 -6.30 15.71 15.65
C PRO A 28 -6.06 15.98 17.14
N ASN A 29 -7.11 15.85 17.96
CA ASN A 29 -7.06 16.01 19.40
C ASN A 29 -7.37 14.67 20.10
N SER A 30 -7.04 14.56 21.38
CA SER A 30 -7.30 13.38 22.21
C SER A 30 -8.44 13.60 23.21
N ASN A 31 -9.31 14.60 23.00
CA ASN A 31 -10.31 15.03 23.99
C ASN A 31 -11.75 14.72 23.54
N CYS A 32 -11.93 13.85 22.54
CA CYS A 32 -13.22 13.52 21.95
C CYS A 32 -14.02 14.76 21.50
N LYS A 33 -13.39 15.67 20.76
CA LYS A 33 -14.06 16.88 20.26
C LYS A 33 -13.96 16.96 18.74
N TRP A 34 -15.11 17.17 18.09
CA TRP A 34 -15.15 17.51 16.68
C TRP A 34 -14.59 18.94 16.48
N PRO A 35 -13.70 19.17 15.51
CA PRO A 35 -13.22 20.52 15.22
C PRO A 35 -14.35 21.38 14.64
N ASN A 36 -14.22 22.71 14.81
CA ASN A 36 -15.14 23.64 14.17
C ASN A 36 -14.90 23.67 12.65
N GLU A 37 -15.95 23.34 11.88
CA GLU A 37 -15.93 23.42 10.43
C GLU A 37 -16.56 24.73 9.94
N VAL A 38 -15.74 25.59 9.34
CA VAL A 38 -16.19 26.91 8.83
C VAL A 38 -17.07 26.78 7.58
N HIS A 39 -16.99 25.64 6.88
CA HIS A 39 -17.68 25.39 5.60
C HIS A 39 -18.61 24.18 5.66
N ALA A 40 -19.16 23.86 6.83
CA ALA A 40 -20.15 22.81 6.99
C ALA A 40 -21.34 23.02 6.03
N LYS A 41 -21.66 21.98 5.26
CA LYS A 41 -22.79 21.96 4.33
C LYS A 41 -23.61 20.69 4.49
N ALA A 42 -24.90 20.78 4.14
CA ALA A 42 -25.73 19.58 3.98
C ALA A 42 -25.18 18.71 2.83
N LEU A 43 -25.12 17.40 3.04
CA LEU A 43 -24.56 16.45 2.09
C LEU A 43 -25.63 15.73 1.30
N ASN A 44 -25.39 15.58 -0.01
CA ASN A 44 -26.20 14.77 -0.89
C ASN A 44 -25.49 13.45 -1.18
N LEU A 45 -25.87 12.39 -0.47
CA LEU A 45 -25.23 11.07 -0.59
C LEU A 45 -25.45 10.38 -1.95
N LYS A 46 -26.23 10.98 -2.87
CA LYS A 46 -26.26 10.54 -4.28
C LYS A 46 -25.00 10.96 -5.05
N GLN A 47 -24.30 12.00 -4.58
CA GLN A 47 -23.06 12.46 -5.18
C GLN A 47 -21.85 11.71 -4.60
N SER A 48 -20.90 11.33 -5.45
CA SER A 48 -19.69 10.62 -5.03
C SER A 48 -18.80 11.47 -4.12
N SER A 49 -18.68 12.77 -4.39
CA SER A 49 -17.88 13.70 -3.59
C SER A 49 -18.41 13.84 -2.17
N ASP A 50 -19.73 13.94 -2.00
CA ASP A 50 -20.36 14.09 -0.69
C ASP A 50 -20.32 12.79 0.12
N ARG A 51 -20.43 11.62 -0.55
CA ARG A 51 -20.16 10.32 0.08
C ARG A 51 -18.71 10.19 0.54
N GLN A 52 -17.77 10.64 -0.28
CA GLN A 52 -16.36 10.60 0.07
C GLN A 52 -16.06 11.50 1.26
N HIS A 53 -16.60 12.72 1.26
CA HIS A 53 -16.45 13.65 2.37
C HIS A 53 -17.00 13.05 3.68
N LEU A 54 -18.21 12.47 3.65
CA LEU A 54 -18.78 11.81 4.83
C LEU A 54 -17.91 10.63 5.32
N SER A 55 -17.31 9.87 4.39
CA SER A 55 -16.38 8.79 4.74
C SER A 55 -15.10 9.33 5.39
N ASP A 56 -14.56 10.44 4.89
CA ASP A 56 -13.36 11.06 5.46
C ASP A 56 -13.66 11.58 6.89
N ASP A 57 -14.84 12.19 7.10
CA ASP A 57 -15.29 12.66 8.42
C ASP A 57 -15.47 11.49 9.40
N ALA A 58 -16.09 10.39 8.94
CA ALA A 58 -16.28 9.20 9.76
C ALA A 58 -14.93 8.57 10.17
N GLU A 59 -13.97 8.46 9.24
CA GLU A 59 -12.63 7.94 9.54
C GLU A 59 -11.83 8.86 10.48
N PHE A 60 -12.01 10.18 10.37
CA PHE A 60 -11.41 11.15 11.27
C PHE A 60 -12.01 11.06 12.67
N ALA A 61 -13.34 10.92 12.79
CA ALA A 61 -14.00 10.68 14.08
C ALA A 61 -13.52 9.37 14.73
N GLU A 62 -13.36 8.30 13.95
CA GLU A 62 -12.77 7.04 14.45
C GLU A 62 -11.34 7.26 14.97
N ASP A 63 -10.51 8.05 14.27
CA ASP A 63 -9.14 8.37 14.72
C ASP A 63 -9.14 9.16 16.04
N LEU A 64 -10.01 10.16 16.17
CA LEU A 64 -10.17 10.92 17.42
C LEU A 64 -10.64 10.03 18.57
N ALA A 65 -11.57 9.10 18.32
CA ALA A 65 -12.06 8.18 19.32
C ALA A 65 -10.98 7.18 19.79
N ILE A 66 -10.15 6.68 18.87
CA ILE A 66 -8.99 5.83 19.21
C ILE A 66 -8.01 6.62 20.06
N ARG A 67 -7.63 7.85 19.66
CA ARG A 67 -6.72 8.70 20.46
C ARG A 67 -7.28 9.05 21.82
N TYR A 68 -8.58 9.28 21.92
CA TYR A 68 -9.25 9.53 23.19
C TYR A 68 -9.11 8.31 24.11
N ALA A 69 -9.46 7.12 23.61
CA ALA A 69 -9.31 5.87 24.34
C ALA A 69 -7.84 5.61 24.76
N ASP A 70 -6.90 5.80 23.84
CA ASP A 70 -5.46 5.69 24.09
C ASP A 70 -4.95 6.75 25.09
N SER A 71 -5.69 7.84 25.34
CA SER A 71 -5.29 8.90 26.29
C SER A 71 -5.94 8.78 27.66
N CYS A 72 -7.24 8.50 27.72
CA CYS A 72 -8.01 8.39 28.95
C CYS A 72 -7.65 7.14 29.74
N CYS A 73 -7.26 6.10 29.00
CA CYS A 73 -7.42 4.73 29.46
C CYS A 73 -6.10 3.93 29.32
N LYS A 74 -4.95 4.64 29.30
CA LYS A 74 -3.58 4.10 29.16
C LYS A 74 -3.19 2.97 30.09
N ASN A 75 -3.86 2.85 31.25
CA ASN A 75 -3.55 1.86 32.29
C ASN A 75 -4.51 0.66 32.29
N PHE A 76 -5.41 0.57 31.32
CA PHE A 76 -6.38 -0.51 31.26
C PHE A 76 -5.90 -1.55 30.24
N ASP A 77 -5.14 -2.53 30.73
CA ASP A 77 -4.65 -3.70 30.00
C ASP A 77 -5.81 -4.49 29.36
N GLY A 78 -6.23 -4.08 28.16
CA GLY A 78 -7.18 -4.83 27.33
C GLY A 78 -8.60 -4.98 27.90
N THR A 79 -9.02 -4.14 28.85
CA THR A 79 -10.38 -4.22 29.43
C THR A 79 -11.43 -3.55 28.54
N SER A 80 -12.71 -3.91 28.73
CA SER A 80 -13.84 -3.31 28.00
C SER A 80 -13.89 -1.79 28.11
N ALA A 81 -13.36 -1.20 29.20
CA ALA A 81 -13.40 0.23 29.45
C ALA A 81 -12.79 1.10 28.33
N GLY A 82 -11.69 0.66 27.72
CA GLY A 82 -11.09 1.38 26.58
C GLY A 82 -11.95 1.29 25.32
N ALA A 83 -12.54 0.12 25.06
CA ALA A 83 -13.46 -0.09 23.95
C ALA A 83 -14.76 0.70 24.15
N ASP A 84 -15.32 0.70 25.36
CA ASP A 84 -16.53 1.44 25.74
C ASP A 84 -16.31 2.95 25.62
N ALA A 85 -15.14 3.46 26.07
CA ALA A 85 -14.77 4.87 25.93
C ALA A 85 -14.63 5.28 24.46
N ARG A 86 -13.99 4.43 23.64
CA ARG A 86 -13.89 4.64 22.19
C ARG A 86 -15.28 4.68 21.54
N ASP A 87 -16.13 3.70 21.83
CA ASP A 87 -17.42 3.54 21.16
C ASP A 87 -18.40 4.65 21.56
N THR A 88 -18.36 5.07 22.83
CA THR A 88 -19.10 6.23 23.33
C THR A 88 -18.63 7.51 22.62
N CYS A 89 -17.32 7.73 22.57
CA CYS A 89 -16.76 8.90 21.88
C CYS A 89 -17.14 8.92 20.40
N MET A 90 -17.01 7.80 19.72
CA MET A 90 -17.35 7.67 18.30
C MET A 90 -18.84 7.93 18.05
N ALA A 91 -19.74 7.43 18.91
CA ALA A 91 -21.18 7.69 18.81
C ALA A 91 -21.52 9.18 18.96
N ASP A 92 -20.86 9.89 19.89
CA ASP A 92 -21.06 11.31 20.08
C ASP A 92 -20.53 12.14 18.90
N LEU A 93 -19.34 11.81 18.38
CA LEU A 93 -18.78 12.47 17.20
C LEU A 93 -19.66 12.23 15.97
N PHE A 94 -20.18 11.02 15.77
CA PHE A 94 -21.11 10.73 14.67
C PHE A 94 -22.40 11.52 14.76
N ARG A 95 -22.91 11.78 15.97
CA ARG A 95 -24.08 12.64 16.16
C ARG A 95 -23.77 14.09 15.79
N VAL A 96 -22.57 14.58 16.12
CA VAL A 96 -22.13 15.92 15.70
C VAL A 96 -22.06 16.03 14.18
N ILE A 97 -21.34 15.12 13.52
CA ILE A 97 -21.22 15.06 12.05
C ILE A 97 -22.61 14.99 11.39
N ALA A 98 -23.47 14.10 11.86
CA ALA A 98 -24.84 13.95 11.38
C ALA A 98 -25.63 15.27 11.42
N ASN A 99 -25.56 15.98 12.54
CA ASN A 99 -26.23 17.27 12.72
C ASN A 99 -25.65 18.38 11.83
N THR A 100 -24.32 18.40 11.67
CA THR A 100 -23.57 19.32 10.82
C THR A 100 -23.95 19.15 9.34
N HIS A 101 -24.01 17.91 8.88
CA HIS A 101 -24.18 17.58 7.46
C HIS A 101 -25.60 17.16 7.04
N LYS A 102 -26.56 17.19 7.96
CA LYS A 102 -27.98 16.82 7.73
C LYS A 102 -28.14 15.39 7.19
N VAL A 103 -27.35 14.47 7.75
CA VAL A 103 -27.43 13.02 7.52
C VAL A 103 -27.76 12.32 8.84
N SER A 104 -28.09 11.04 8.82
CA SER A 104 -28.33 10.25 10.03
C SER A 104 -27.01 9.71 10.62
N PRO A 105 -26.92 9.50 11.95
CA PRO A 105 -25.74 8.86 12.57
C PRO A 105 -25.42 7.47 11.99
N ASP A 106 -26.44 6.73 11.54
CA ASP A 106 -26.26 5.43 10.88
C ASP A 106 -25.70 5.55 9.47
N GLU A 107 -25.93 6.66 8.77
CA GLU A 107 -25.25 6.97 7.51
C GLU A 107 -23.76 7.29 7.76
N VAL A 108 -23.44 8.06 8.81
CA VAL A 108 -22.04 8.32 9.20
C VAL A 108 -21.33 7.01 9.54
N ARG A 109 -21.95 6.15 10.36
CA ARG A 109 -21.38 4.85 10.74
C ARG A 109 -21.17 3.95 9.53
N ARG A 110 -22.12 3.90 8.58
CA ARG A 110 -21.97 3.12 7.34
C ARG A 110 -20.95 3.68 6.37
N ALA A 111 -20.60 4.97 6.50
CA ALA A 111 -19.53 5.58 5.73
C ALA A 111 -18.14 5.12 6.21
N LEU A 112 -18.01 4.53 7.41
CA LEU A 112 -16.75 3.89 7.82
C LEU A 112 -16.34 2.80 6.83
N GLY A 113 -15.06 2.81 6.46
CA GLY A 113 -14.48 1.80 5.57
C GLY A 113 -14.79 2.01 4.09
N HIS A 114 -15.46 3.10 3.70
CA HIS A 114 -15.52 3.54 2.29
C HIS A 114 -14.19 4.16 1.86
N ARG A 115 -13.18 3.30 1.79
CA ARG A 115 -11.79 3.66 1.54
C ARG A 115 -11.61 4.18 0.11
N ARG A 116 -10.76 5.20 -0.03
CA ARG A 116 -10.40 5.79 -1.33
C ARG A 116 -9.65 4.77 -2.19
N LEU A 117 -10.32 4.20 -3.19
CA LEU A 117 -9.70 3.26 -4.13
C LEU A 117 -8.42 3.82 -4.77
N SER A 118 -8.38 5.13 -5.05
CA SER A 118 -7.21 5.79 -5.61
C SER A 118 -5.98 5.74 -4.70
N PHE A 119 -6.17 5.86 -3.38
CA PHE A 119 -5.09 5.72 -2.40
C PHE A 119 -4.56 4.28 -2.40
N ASP A 120 -5.46 3.30 -2.40
CA ASP A 120 -5.07 1.88 -2.37
C ASP A 120 -4.34 1.46 -3.63
N LEU A 121 -4.82 1.90 -4.78
CA LEU A 121 -4.12 1.71 -6.04
C LEU A 121 -2.74 2.36 -6.02
N ALA A 122 -2.60 3.58 -5.47
CA ALA A 122 -1.30 4.23 -5.36
C ALA A 122 -0.34 3.45 -4.45
N VAL A 123 -0.82 2.97 -3.30
CA VAL A 123 -0.04 2.13 -2.37
C VAL A 123 0.41 0.84 -3.05
N ILE A 124 -0.51 0.10 -3.67
CA ILE A 124 -0.23 -1.18 -4.33
C ILE A 124 0.72 -0.98 -5.52
N LEU A 125 0.46 -0.01 -6.38
CA LEU A 125 1.29 0.24 -7.56
C LEU A 125 2.70 0.71 -7.18
N SER A 126 2.83 1.57 -6.16
CA SER A 126 4.15 2.01 -5.68
C SER A 126 4.98 0.83 -5.18
N PHE A 127 4.36 -0.10 -4.44
CA PHE A 127 5.03 -1.30 -3.98
C PHE A 127 5.32 -2.28 -5.12
N ALA A 128 4.40 -2.45 -6.08
CA ALA A 128 4.60 -3.30 -7.24
C ALA A 128 5.83 -2.89 -8.05
N ILE A 129 6.13 -1.59 -8.14
CA ILE A 129 7.36 -1.08 -8.77
C ILE A 129 8.60 -1.51 -7.97
N VAL A 130 8.58 -1.33 -6.65
CA VAL A 130 9.69 -1.74 -5.76
C VAL A 130 9.94 -3.25 -5.86
N TYR A 131 8.87 -4.05 -5.77
CA TYR A 131 8.91 -5.50 -5.95
C TYR A 131 9.49 -5.88 -7.32
N GLY A 132 8.98 -5.27 -8.40
CA GLY A 132 9.42 -5.55 -9.76
C GLY A 132 10.91 -5.23 -9.97
N CYS A 133 11.42 -4.16 -9.37
CA CYS A 133 12.84 -3.84 -9.36
C CYS A 133 13.67 -4.92 -8.64
N GLY A 134 13.25 -5.32 -7.43
CA GLY A 134 13.91 -6.39 -6.67
C GLY A 134 13.92 -7.73 -7.41
N ALA A 135 12.76 -8.16 -7.89
CA ALA A 135 12.60 -9.37 -8.70
C ALA A 135 13.48 -9.34 -9.95
N SER A 136 13.57 -8.21 -10.65
CA SER A 136 14.44 -8.04 -11.82
C SER A 136 15.92 -8.22 -11.48
N VAL A 137 16.37 -7.74 -10.30
CA VAL A 137 17.75 -7.96 -9.84
C VAL A 137 17.99 -9.43 -9.55
N CYS A 138 17.09 -10.10 -8.84
CA CYS A 138 17.18 -11.53 -8.53
C CYS A 138 17.24 -12.38 -9.80
N VAL A 139 16.32 -12.16 -10.76
CA VAL A 139 16.31 -12.85 -12.06
C VAL A 139 17.62 -12.67 -12.81
N ARG A 140 18.14 -11.43 -12.88
CA ARG A 140 19.42 -11.14 -13.55
C ARG A 140 20.58 -11.85 -12.87
N TRP A 141 20.57 -11.94 -11.54
CA TRP A 141 21.59 -12.65 -10.79
C TRP A 141 21.55 -14.15 -11.08
N ILE A 142 20.38 -14.80 -10.99
CA ILE A 142 20.19 -16.22 -11.32
C ILE A 142 20.70 -16.49 -12.75
N PHE A 143 20.26 -15.69 -13.72
CA PHE A 143 20.58 -15.94 -15.12
C PHE A 143 22.06 -15.73 -15.43
N ARG A 144 22.75 -14.78 -14.76
CA ARG A 144 24.20 -14.60 -14.92
C ARG A 144 24.99 -15.77 -14.35
N THR A 145 24.57 -16.28 -13.18
CA THR A 145 25.28 -17.35 -12.48
C THR A 145 25.16 -18.69 -13.21
N TYR A 146 23.96 -19.07 -13.64
CA TYR A 146 23.72 -20.42 -14.17
C TYR A 146 23.85 -20.52 -15.69
N ARG A 147 23.64 -19.42 -16.44
CA ARG A 147 23.90 -19.44 -17.89
C ARG A 147 25.37 -19.67 -18.22
N ALA A 148 26.28 -19.19 -17.39
CA ALA A 148 27.72 -19.43 -17.55
C ALA A 148 28.09 -20.93 -17.47
N ARG A 149 27.19 -21.77 -16.94
CA ARG A 149 27.38 -23.22 -16.74
C ARG A 149 26.55 -24.08 -17.71
N GLU A 150 25.79 -23.47 -18.63
CA GLU A 150 24.89 -24.14 -19.60
C GLU A 150 23.82 -25.08 -18.98
N ASP A 151 23.57 -25.00 -17.68
CA ASP A 151 22.63 -25.87 -16.97
C ASP A 151 21.22 -25.26 -16.90
N LEU A 152 20.39 -25.66 -17.87
CA LEU A 152 18.99 -25.22 -17.96
C LEU A 152 18.15 -25.70 -16.78
N THR A 153 18.37 -26.93 -16.30
CA THR A 153 17.58 -27.54 -15.24
C THR A 153 17.75 -26.79 -13.93
N THR A 154 18.99 -26.52 -13.54
CA THR A 154 19.27 -25.74 -12.33
C THR A 154 18.74 -24.32 -12.45
N MET A 155 18.82 -23.69 -13.63
CA MET A 155 18.25 -22.36 -13.84
C MET A 155 16.72 -22.35 -13.62
N VAL A 156 15.99 -23.35 -14.11
CA VAL A 156 14.54 -23.47 -13.90
C VAL A 156 14.23 -23.65 -12.41
N ILE A 157 14.92 -24.59 -11.73
CA ILE A 157 14.74 -24.84 -10.30
C ILE A 157 14.97 -23.56 -9.48
N MET A 158 16.08 -22.87 -9.72
CA MET A 158 16.43 -21.64 -8.99
C MET A 158 15.46 -20.49 -9.29
N THR A 159 14.92 -20.42 -10.51
CA THR A 159 13.88 -19.43 -10.85
C THR A 159 12.59 -19.71 -10.10
N THR A 160 12.18 -20.98 -9.97
CA THR A 160 11.00 -21.38 -9.20
C THR A 160 11.18 -21.12 -7.70
N ILE A 161 12.31 -21.51 -7.13
CA ILE A 161 12.60 -21.24 -5.71
C ILE A 161 12.66 -19.72 -5.48
N GLY A 162 13.35 -19.00 -6.36
CA GLY A 162 13.47 -17.55 -6.31
C GLY A 162 12.11 -16.84 -6.37
N SER A 163 11.18 -17.30 -7.21
CA SER A 163 9.84 -16.70 -7.30
C SER A 163 9.04 -16.90 -6.02
N LEU A 164 9.09 -18.08 -5.41
CA LEU A 164 8.41 -18.37 -4.15
C LEU A 164 8.98 -17.51 -3.01
N LEU A 165 10.30 -17.53 -2.80
CA LEU A 165 10.95 -16.78 -1.72
C LEU A 165 10.76 -15.27 -1.86
N THR A 166 10.93 -14.75 -3.08
CA THR A 166 10.74 -13.31 -3.35
C THR A 166 9.29 -12.90 -3.12
N SER A 167 8.32 -13.76 -3.43
CA SER A 167 6.90 -13.47 -3.21
C SER A 167 6.51 -13.50 -1.73
N VAL A 168 7.03 -14.44 -0.94
CA VAL A 168 6.86 -14.41 0.52
C VAL A 168 7.43 -13.12 1.11
N ALA A 169 8.67 -12.76 0.73
CA ALA A 169 9.27 -11.51 1.16
C ALA A 169 8.45 -10.29 0.70
N GLY A 170 7.90 -10.34 -0.51
CA GLY A 170 7.03 -9.31 -1.06
C GLY A 170 5.76 -9.09 -0.24
N VAL A 171 5.08 -10.16 0.19
CA VAL A 171 3.89 -10.05 1.05
C VAL A 171 4.24 -9.41 2.38
N ILE A 172 5.30 -9.87 3.05
CA ILE A 172 5.73 -9.34 4.35
C ILE A 172 6.14 -7.87 4.25
N LEU A 173 6.99 -7.53 3.28
CA LEU A 173 7.45 -6.15 3.09
C LEU A 173 6.34 -5.22 2.64
N GLY A 174 5.39 -5.72 1.83
CA GLY A 174 4.25 -4.93 1.38
C GLY A 174 3.23 -4.68 2.47
N GLU A 175 3.13 -5.56 3.47
CA GLU A 175 2.32 -5.35 4.67
C GLU A 175 2.89 -4.19 5.49
N VAL A 176 4.21 -4.22 5.74
CA VAL A 176 4.92 -3.11 6.41
C VAL A 176 4.79 -1.81 5.61
N TRP A 177 4.95 -1.86 4.28
CA TRP A 177 4.81 -0.71 3.40
C TRP A 177 3.41 -0.09 3.47
N SER A 178 2.38 -0.91 3.35
CA SER A 178 0.97 -0.49 3.42
C SER A 178 0.65 0.08 4.81
N GLY A 179 1.19 -0.52 5.86
CA GLY A 179 1.06 -0.06 7.24
C GLY A 179 1.67 1.31 7.49
N ILE A 180 2.88 1.57 6.97
CA ILE A 180 3.54 2.88 7.04
C ILE A 180 2.72 3.94 6.31
N LEU A 181 2.29 3.67 5.06
CA LEU A 181 1.53 4.66 4.28
C LEU A 181 0.15 4.96 4.88
N GLU A 182 -0.51 3.95 5.44
CA GLU A 182 -1.76 4.14 6.16
C GLU A 182 -1.54 4.99 7.42
N SER A 183 -0.48 4.70 8.20
CA SER A 183 -0.12 5.46 9.40
C SER A 183 0.20 6.93 9.10
N LEU A 184 0.85 7.20 7.95
CA LEU A 184 1.11 8.55 7.46
C LEU A 184 -0.18 9.26 7.04
N ARG A 185 -1.08 8.57 6.32
CA ARG A 185 -2.38 9.11 5.88
C ARG A 185 -3.22 9.60 7.06
N ILE A 186 -3.30 8.78 8.10
CA ILE A 186 -4.12 9.06 9.29
C ILE A 186 -3.34 9.84 10.37
N ARG A 187 -2.03 10.02 10.16
CA ARG A 187 -1.09 10.65 11.11
C ARG A 187 -1.13 10.01 12.49
N ASN A 188 -1.32 8.70 12.54
CA ASN A 188 -1.42 7.90 13.77
C ASN A 188 -0.60 6.61 13.59
N GLY A 189 0.28 6.32 14.56
CA GLY A 189 1.09 5.10 14.54
C GLY A 189 0.37 3.88 15.15
N HIS A 190 -0.74 4.10 15.86
CA HIS A 190 -1.50 3.04 16.50
C HIS A 190 -2.73 2.69 15.65
N MET A 191 -2.63 1.60 14.88
CA MET A 191 -3.67 1.23 13.90
C MET A 191 -4.78 0.35 14.48
N SER A 192 -4.66 -0.17 15.70
CA SER A 192 -5.69 -0.98 16.37
C SER A 192 -6.36 -1.98 15.40
N TYR A 193 -7.69 -2.05 15.38
CA TYR A 193 -8.48 -2.88 14.47
C TYR A 193 -8.53 -2.38 13.01
N ARG A 194 -8.10 -1.13 12.74
CA ARG A 194 -8.04 -0.56 11.38
C ARG A 194 -7.01 -1.29 10.51
N ALA A 195 -5.97 -1.88 11.11
CA ALA A 195 -4.99 -2.69 10.38
C ALA A 195 -5.62 -3.88 9.63
N ALA A 196 -6.70 -4.46 10.15
CA ALA A 196 -7.42 -5.56 9.51
C ALA A 196 -8.29 -5.13 8.31
N ARG A 197 -8.45 -3.82 8.08
CA ARG A 197 -9.19 -3.26 6.94
C ARG A 197 -8.28 -2.77 5.82
N ILE A 198 -6.99 -3.04 5.90
CA ILE A 198 -6.04 -2.70 4.84
C ILE A 198 -6.17 -3.77 3.75
N PRO A 199 -6.39 -3.42 2.47
CA PRO A 199 -6.55 -4.43 1.41
C PRO A 199 -5.41 -5.44 1.37
N TRP A 200 -4.19 -5.00 1.70
CA TRP A 200 -3.03 -5.87 1.80
C TRP A 200 -3.22 -7.01 2.80
N THR A 201 -3.74 -6.71 4.00
CA THR A 201 -3.92 -7.70 5.07
C THR A 201 -5.04 -8.70 4.79
N GLN A 202 -5.98 -8.33 3.91
CA GLN A 202 -7.11 -9.19 3.54
C GLN A 202 -6.77 -10.17 2.41
N HIS A 203 -5.75 -9.89 1.60
CA HIS A 203 -5.48 -10.61 0.35
C HIS A 203 -4.07 -11.22 0.29
N HIS A 204 -3.55 -11.72 1.42
CA HIS A 204 -2.20 -12.27 1.49
C HIS A 204 -1.94 -13.39 0.47
N LEU A 205 -2.91 -14.30 0.27
CA LEU A 205 -2.75 -15.44 -0.63
C LEU A 205 -2.75 -14.97 -2.10
N GLU A 206 -3.68 -14.08 -2.46
CA GLU A 206 -3.80 -13.53 -3.80
C GLU A 206 -2.56 -12.71 -4.17
N LEU A 207 -2.05 -11.91 -3.23
CA LEU A 207 -0.82 -11.13 -3.39
C LEU A 207 0.41 -12.02 -3.52
N PHE A 208 0.48 -13.12 -2.77
CA PHE A 208 1.54 -14.12 -2.91
C PHE A 208 1.54 -14.72 -4.32
N VAL A 209 0.38 -15.21 -4.79
CA VAL A 209 0.23 -15.79 -6.12
C VAL A 209 0.55 -14.77 -7.21
N ALA A 210 0.05 -13.54 -7.08
CA ALA A 210 0.34 -12.44 -8.01
C ALA A 210 1.84 -12.13 -8.07
N GLY A 211 2.53 -12.12 -6.91
CA GLY A 211 3.97 -11.98 -6.83
C GLY A 211 4.71 -13.07 -7.61
N VAL A 212 4.33 -14.34 -7.42
CA VAL A 212 4.95 -15.48 -8.11
C VAL A 212 4.80 -15.32 -9.62
N VAL A 213 3.56 -15.05 -10.08
CA VAL A 213 3.28 -14.85 -11.50
C VAL A 213 4.07 -13.67 -12.04
N PHE A 214 4.12 -12.54 -11.33
CA PHE A 214 4.83 -11.36 -11.77
C PHE A 214 6.34 -11.60 -11.89
N PHE A 215 6.94 -12.30 -10.92
CA PHE A 215 8.35 -12.71 -10.97
C PHE A 215 8.63 -13.59 -12.19
N LEU A 216 7.78 -14.60 -12.45
CA LEU A 216 7.93 -15.51 -13.58
C LEU A 216 7.79 -14.77 -14.92
N LEU A 217 6.88 -13.80 -15.02
CA LEU A 217 6.76 -12.94 -16.19
C LEU A 217 8.05 -12.14 -16.42
N ILE A 218 8.62 -11.53 -15.37
CA ILE A 218 9.91 -10.83 -15.45
C ILE A 218 11.02 -11.77 -15.94
N ALA A 219 11.09 -13.01 -15.42
CA ALA A 219 12.04 -14.02 -15.86
C ALA A 219 11.87 -14.40 -17.34
N ALA A 220 10.62 -14.59 -17.79
CA ALA A 220 10.31 -14.90 -19.19
C ALA A 220 10.70 -13.75 -20.13
N PHE A 221 10.39 -12.50 -19.77
CA PHE A 221 10.80 -11.32 -20.53
C PHE A 221 12.32 -11.20 -20.61
N HIS A 222 13.02 -11.41 -19.50
CA HIS A 222 14.48 -11.40 -19.48
C HIS A 222 15.07 -12.49 -20.38
N ARG A 223 14.51 -13.70 -20.38
CA ARG A 223 14.97 -14.79 -21.25
C ARG A 223 14.82 -14.42 -22.72
N ARG A 224 13.63 -13.93 -23.12
CA ARG A 224 13.33 -13.52 -24.50
C ARG A 224 14.21 -12.38 -25.00
N ALA A 225 14.48 -11.39 -24.16
CA ALA A 225 15.33 -10.25 -24.51
C ALA A 225 16.76 -10.71 -24.85
N VAL A 226 17.30 -11.67 -24.11
CA VAL A 226 18.66 -12.16 -24.34
C VAL A 226 18.74 -13.11 -25.54
N THR A 227 17.71 -13.91 -25.83
CA THR A 227 17.69 -14.77 -27.03
C THR A 227 17.55 -13.98 -28.34
N ARG A 228 17.02 -12.75 -28.29
CA ARG A 228 16.85 -11.89 -29.47
C ARG A 228 18.08 -11.06 -29.83
N LEU A 229 19.10 -10.99 -28.97
CA LEU A 229 20.33 -10.27 -29.32
C LEU A 229 21.07 -11.07 -30.42
N PRO A 230 21.29 -10.49 -31.61
CA PRO A 230 22.06 -11.16 -32.66
C PRO A 230 23.42 -11.55 -32.08
N ASN A 231 23.80 -12.80 -32.32
CA ASN A 231 25.03 -13.38 -31.82
C ASN A 231 26.20 -12.53 -32.36
N ARG A 232 26.77 -11.64 -31.53
CA ARG A 232 27.92 -10.80 -31.92
C ARG A 232 29.09 -11.62 -32.46
N ARG A 233 29.18 -12.91 -32.10
CA ARG A 233 30.16 -13.86 -32.65
C ARG A 233 29.96 -14.18 -34.14
N ILE A 234 28.73 -14.10 -34.66
CA ILE A 234 28.46 -14.28 -36.10
C ILE A 234 28.93 -13.05 -36.88
N LEU A 235 28.73 -11.86 -36.33
CA LEU A 235 29.21 -10.61 -36.95
C LEU A 235 30.74 -10.53 -37.01
N SER A 236 31.45 -11.01 -35.98
CA SER A 236 32.93 -11.03 -36.01
C SER A 236 33.51 -12.13 -36.93
N ALA A 237 32.77 -13.22 -37.17
CA ALA A 237 33.21 -14.30 -38.05
C ALA A 237 32.97 -14.01 -39.54
N ILE A 238 32.05 -13.10 -39.86
CA ILE A 238 31.81 -12.64 -41.24
C ILE A 238 32.87 -11.61 -41.64
N THR A 239 33.32 -10.74 -40.72
CA THR A 239 34.34 -9.72 -41.03
C THR A 239 35.76 -10.26 -41.19
N THR A 240 36.06 -11.49 -40.78
CA THR A 240 37.42 -12.07 -40.89
C THR A 240 37.58 -13.05 -42.06
N ARG A 241 36.60 -13.13 -42.96
CA ARG A 241 36.64 -14.03 -44.13
C ARG A 241 36.93 -13.32 -45.46
N ASP A 242 37.11 -12.01 -45.41
CA ASP A 242 37.36 -11.13 -46.56
C ASP A 242 38.80 -10.57 -46.60
N GLU A 243 39.74 -11.18 -45.87
CA GLU A 243 41.19 -10.95 -46.00
C GLU A 243 41.91 -12.26 -46.35
#